data_AF-A0AAD8HHC0-F1
#
_entry.id   AF-A0AAD8HHC0-F1
#
_cell.length_a   1.000
_cell.length_b   1.000
_cell.length_c   1.000
_cell.angle_alpha   90.00
_cell.angle_beta   90.00
_cell.angle_gamma   90.00
#
_symmetry.space_group_name_H-M   'P 1'
#
loop_
_entity.id
_entity.type
_entity.pdbx_description
1 polymer ?
#
loop_
_entity_poly.entity_id
_entity_poly.type
_entity_poly.pdbx_seq_one_letter_code
_entity_poly.pdbx_strand_id
1 'polypeptide(L)'
;MAIMGPSGAGKSTFLDALAGRIYQGSLEGSVRIDGKPVSTGYMKMISSYVMQDDQLFAMLTVYETFMFAAEVRLPPSISRSEKKARVYELLDQLWFNRTYKSYI
;
A
#
# COMPACT_ATOMS: atom_id res chain seq x y z
N MET A 1 7.03 15.49 -2.02
CA MET A 1 6.65 16.21 -0.77
C MET A 1 7.21 15.45 0.42
N ALA A 2 7.59 16.14 1.49
CA ALA A 2 8.08 15.51 2.72
C ALA A 2 7.39 16.14 3.93
N ILE A 3 7.05 15.32 4.93
CA ILE A 3 6.50 15.76 6.22
C ILE A 3 7.58 15.48 7.26
N MET A 4 8.08 16.53 7.92
CA MET A 4 9.18 16.44 8.88
C MET A 4 8.78 17.07 10.22
N GLY A 5 9.29 16.52 11.33
CA GLY A 5 8.99 16.97 12.68
C GLY A 5 9.49 15.97 13.74
N PRO A 6 9.62 16.39 15.01
CA PRO A 6 10.14 15.54 16.09
C PRO A 6 9.26 14.30 16.33
N SER A 7 9.78 13.29 17.04
CA SER A 7 8.96 12.15 17.46
C SER A 7 7.76 12.62 18.29
N GLY A 8 6.60 12.02 18.08
CA GLY A 8 5.35 12.45 18.73
C GLY A 8 4.65 13.67 18.12
N ALA A 9 5.22 14.33 17.09
CA ALA A 9 4.58 15.48 16.42
C ALA A 9 3.31 15.13 15.59
N GLY A 10 2.82 13.89 15.65
CA GLY A 10 1.60 13.46 14.94
C GLY A 10 1.78 13.17 13.45
N LYS A 11 3.00 13.01 12.95
CA LYS A 11 3.27 12.72 11.51
C LYS A 11 2.55 11.47 11.02
N SER A 12 2.72 10.34 11.72
CA SER A 12 2.04 9.09 11.39
C SER A 12 0.53 9.22 11.54
N THR A 13 0.06 9.90 12.60
CA THR A 13 -1.36 10.20 12.82
C THR A 13 -1.98 11.00 11.68
N PHE A 14 -1.25 11.98 11.13
CA PHE A 14 -1.69 12.77 9.98
C PHE A 14 -1.79 11.92 8.70
N LEU A 15 -0.81 11.05 8.44
CA LEU A 15 -0.87 10.13 7.31
C LEU A 15 -1.99 9.08 7.47
N ASP A 16 -2.22 8.59 8.69
CA ASP A 16 -3.33 7.68 8.99
C ASP A 16 -4.69 8.36 8.79
N ALA A 17 -4.80 9.65 9.12
CA ALA A 17 -5.98 10.46 8.84
C ALA A 17 -6.25 10.56 7.32
N LEU A 18 -5.22 10.85 6.53
CA LEU A 18 -5.33 10.90 5.07
C LEU A 18 -5.63 9.53 4.45
N ALA A 19 -5.08 8.44 5.00
CA ALA A 19 -5.37 7.08 4.58
C ALA A 19 -6.74 6.57 5.06
N GLY A 20 -7.47 7.37 5.85
CA GLY A 20 -8.81 7.02 6.32
C GLY A 20 -8.84 5.92 7.37
N ARG A 21 -7.80 5.85 8.21
CA ARG A 21 -7.58 4.82 9.24
C ARG A 21 -7.90 5.28 10.67
N ILE A 22 -8.37 6.51 10.84
CA ILE A 22 -8.75 7.08 12.14
C ILE A 22 -10.24 6.86 12.45
N TYR A 23 -10.60 6.98 13.73
CA TYR A 23 -11.96 6.81 14.22
C TYR A 23 -12.93 7.83 13.58
N GLN A 24 -14.13 7.36 13.19
CA GLN A 24 -15.15 8.24 12.63
C GLN A 24 -15.61 9.25 13.69
N GLY A 25 -15.45 10.54 13.41
CA GLY A 25 -15.82 11.62 14.33
C GLY A 25 -14.65 12.27 15.09
N SER A 26 -13.42 11.75 14.97
CA SER A 26 -12.23 12.41 15.55
C SER A 26 -11.50 13.35 14.58
N LEU A 27 -12.04 13.58 13.39
CA LEU A 27 -11.45 14.44 12.37
C LEU A 27 -12.43 15.53 11.96
N GLU A 28 -11.96 16.77 12.01
CA GLU A 28 -12.64 17.91 11.40
C GLU A 28 -11.87 18.37 10.17
N GLY A 29 -12.59 18.80 9.13
CA GLY A 29 -12.02 19.28 7.87
C GLY A 29 -12.48 18.49 6.65
N SER A 30 -11.90 18.82 5.49
CA SER A 30 -12.20 18.14 4.22
C SER A 30 -10.93 17.95 3.41
N VAL A 31 -10.85 16.82 2.70
CA VAL A 31 -9.77 16.53 1.75
C VAL A 31 -10.33 16.66 0.34
N ARG A 32 -9.55 17.27 -0.55
CA ARG A 32 -9.92 17.44 -1.96
C ARG A 32 -8.84 16.87 -2.86
N ILE A 33 -9.25 16.20 -3.93
CA ILE A 33 -8.38 15.75 -5.03
C ILE A 33 -8.91 16.40 -6.29
N ASP A 34 -8.04 17.09 -7.03
CA ASP A 34 -8.40 17.88 -8.21
C ASP A 34 -9.58 18.84 -7.96
N GLY A 35 -9.59 19.47 -6.78
CA GLY A 35 -10.64 20.40 -6.35
C GLY A 35 -11.95 19.76 -5.87
N LYS A 36 -12.12 18.43 -6.01
CA LYS A 36 -13.34 17.72 -5.60
C LYS A 36 -13.19 17.13 -4.20
N PRO A 37 -14.19 17.28 -3.32
CA PRO A 37 -14.16 16.64 -2.01
C PRO A 37 -14.15 15.11 -2.17
N VAL A 38 -13.30 14.44 -1.41
CA VAL A 38 -13.18 12.98 -1.44
C VAL A 38 -13.65 12.38 -0.13
N SER A 39 -14.40 11.28 -0.24
CA SER A 39 -14.79 10.49 0.92
C SER A 39 -13.64 9.57 1.33
N THR A 40 -13.64 9.15 2.60
CA THR A 40 -12.68 8.17 3.13
C THR A 40 -12.69 6.86 2.34
N GLY A 41 -13.87 6.43 1.85
CA GLY A 41 -14.01 5.22 1.04
C GLY A 41 -13.36 5.38 -0.35
N TYR A 42 -13.59 6.53 -1.00
CA TYR A 42 -12.94 6.84 -2.28
C TYR A 42 -11.42 6.93 -2.12
N MET A 43 -10.94 7.57 -1.05
CA MET A 43 -9.51 7.71 -0.75
C MET A 43 -8.82 6.34 -0.63
N LYS A 44 -9.45 5.37 0.05
CA LYS A 44 -8.94 3.99 0.15
C LYS A 44 -8.89 3.25 -1.19
N MET A 45 -9.71 3.63 -2.16
CA MET A 45 -9.77 3.00 -3.48
C MET A 45 -8.65 3.49 -4.40
N ILE A 46 -8.25 4.77 -4.28
CA ILE A 46 -7.31 5.41 -5.21
C ILE A 46 -5.91 5.62 -4.65
N SER A 47 -5.71 5.38 -3.36
CA SER A 47 -4.41 5.56 -2.70
C SER A 47 -3.87 4.25 -2.13
N SER A 48 -2.56 4.21 -1.90
CA SER A 48 -1.88 3.12 -1.24
C SER A 48 -1.10 3.67 -0.05
N TYR A 49 -1.18 2.99 1.08
CA TYR A 49 -0.49 3.37 2.31
C TYR A 49 0.47 2.25 2.71
N VAL A 50 1.72 2.61 2.95
CA VAL A 50 2.76 1.72 3.46
C VAL A 50 2.93 2.03 4.95
N MET A 51 2.78 1.01 5.79
CA MET A 51 2.89 1.13 7.24
C MET A 51 4.34 1.26 7.67
N GLN A 52 4.53 1.75 8.90
CA GLN A 52 5.85 1.81 9.52
C GLN A 52 6.38 0.43 9.91
N ASP A 53 5.47 -0.47 10.32
CA ASP A 53 5.79 -1.88 10.62
C ASP A 53 5.26 -2.78 9.50
N ASP A 54 6.10 -3.73 9.08
CA ASP A 54 5.73 -4.71 8.06
C ASP A 54 4.89 -5.85 8.67
N GLN A 55 3.72 -6.10 8.10
CA GLN A 55 2.92 -7.30 8.40
C GLN A 55 3.01 -8.27 7.21
N LEU A 56 3.98 -9.17 7.27
CA LEU A 56 4.24 -10.17 6.24
C LEU A 56 4.14 -11.58 6.81
N PHE A 57 3.74 -12.53 5.97
CA PHE A 57 3.74 -13.94 6.35
C PHE A 57 5.15 -14.50 6.21
N ALA A 58 5.84 -14.73 7.33
CA ALA A 58 7.23 -15.23 7.37
C ALA A 58 7.43 -16.60 6.68
N MET A 59 6.35 -17.36 6.45
CA MET A 59 6.42 -18.64 5.74
C MET A 59 6.36 -18.52 4.22
N LEU A 60 6.19 -17.30 3.68
CA LEU A 60 6.17 -17.05 2.24
C LEU A 60 7.51 -16.49 1.76
N THR A 61 7.91 -16.90 0.57
CA THR A 61 8.98 -16.22 -0.16
C THR A 61 8.54 -14.84 -0.60
N VAL A 62 9.51 -13.98 -0.94
CA VAL A 62 9.23 -12.67 -1.55
C VAL A 62 8.33 -12.83 -2.78
N TYR A 63 8.64 -13.75 -3.69
CA TYR A 63 7.81 -14.02 -4.86
C TYR A 63 6.37 -14.44 -4.51
N GLU A 64 6.20 -15.35 -3.55
CA GLU A 64 4.87 -15.81 -3.13
C GLU A 64 4.05 -14.69 -2.49
N THR A 65 4.70 -13.79 -1.75
CA THR A 65 4.05 -12.62 -1.16
C THR A 65 3.53 -11.67 -2.23
N PHE A 66 4.36 -11.35 -3.24
CA PHE A 66 3.93 -10.50 -4.36
C PHE A 66 2.86 -11.17 -5.23
N MET A 67 2.96 -12.49 -5.46
CA MET A 67 1.95 -13.24 -6.21
C MET A 67 0.61 -13.27 -5.45
N PHE A 68 0.62 -13.51 -4.14
CA PHE A 68 -0.57 -13.48 -3.31
C PHE A 68 -1.23 -12.08 -3.35
N ALA A 69 -0.44 -11.02 -3.19
CA ALA A 69 -0.95 -9.65 -3.31
C ALA A 69 -1.55 -9.37 -4.68
N ALA A 70 -0.93 -9.84 -5.77
CA ALA A 70 -1.44 -9.72 -7.13
C ALA A 70 -2.74 -10.51 -7.34
N GLU A 71 -2.87 -11.70 -6.78
CA GLU A 71 -4.09 -12.51 -6.89
C GLU A 71 -5.28 -11.85 -6.16
N VAL A 72 -5.06 -11.26 -4.99
CA VAL A 72 -6.10 -10.61 -4.18
C VAL A 72 -6.46 -9.22 -4.71
N ARG A 73 -5.48 -8.42 -5.18
CA ARG A 73 -5.72 -7.02 -5.58
C ARG A 73 -6.08 -6.84 -7.05
N LEU A 74 -5.63 -7.73 -7.94
CA LEU A 74 -5.90 -7.58 -9.37
C LEU A 74 -7.23 -8.24 -9.77
N PRO A 75 -8.00 -7.63 -10.68
CA PRO A 75 -9.25 -8.19 -11.17
C PRO A 75 -9.10 -9.62 -11.69
N PRO A 76 -10.16 -10.45 -11.61
CA PRO A 76 -10.16 -11.80 -12.16
C PRO A 76 -10.12 -11.82 -13.70
N SER A 77 -10.41 -10.69 -14.35
CA SER A 77 -10.28 -10.54 -15.81
C SER A 77 -8.84 -10.58 -16.32
N ILE A 78 -7.85 -10.44 -15.43
CA ILE A 78 -6.43 -10.51 -15.79
C ILE A 78 -5.96 -11.96 -15.64
N SER A 79 -5.38 -12.52 -16.70
CA SER A 79 -4.91 -13.90 -16.68
C SER A 79 -3.78 -14.11 -15.67
N ARG A 80 -3.65 -15.33 -15.15
CA ARG A 80 -2.58 -15.67 -14.20
C ARG A 80 -1.18 -15.42 -14.79
N SER A 81 -1.01 -15.64 -16.09
CA SER A 81 0.24 -15.37 -16.81
C SER A 81 0.58 -13.88 -16.83
N GLU A 82 -0.41 -13.02 -17.08
CA GLU A 82 -0.22 -11.56 -17.02
C GLU A 82 0.07 -11.07 -15.59
N LYS A 83 -0.61 -11.63 -14.58
CA LYS A 83 -0.31 -11.32 -13.17
C LYS A 83 1.15 -11.68 -12.84
N LYS A 84 1.61 -12.85 -13.27
CA LYS A 84 2.99 -13.31 -13.07
C LYS A 84 4.01 -12.41 -13.78
N ALA A 85 3.72 -11.97 -15.00
CA ALA A 85 4.59 -11.05 -15.74
C ALA A 85 4.77 -9.72 -14.98
N ARG A 86 3.67 -9.13 -14.47
CA ARG A 86 3.73 -7.92 -13.65
C ARG A 86 4.50 -8.10 -12.35
N VAL A 87 4.36 -9.26 -11.69
CA VAL A 87 5.14 -9.57 -10.49
C VAL A 87 6.63 -9.61 -10.78
N TYR A 88 7.06 -10.24 -11.89
CA TYR A 88 8.48 -10.25 -12.26
C TYR A 88 9.00 -8.86 -12.60
N GLU A 89 8.22 -8.05 -13.30
CA GLU A 89 8.58 -6.66 -13.60
C GLU A 89 8.78 -5.84 -12.31
N LEU A 90 7.88 -5.99 -11.33
CA LEU A 90 8.02 -5.32 -10.03
C LEU A 90 9.25 -5.81 -9.24
N LEU A 91 9.53 -7.10 -9.26
CA LEU A 91 10.72 -7.65 -8.60
C LEU A 91 12.01 -7.10 -9.22
N ASP A 92 12.02 -6.89 -10.55
CA ASP A 92 13.13 -6.28 -11.27
C ASP A 92 13.33 -4.81 -10.91
N GLN A 93 12.24 -4.04 -10.90
CA GLN A 93 12.25 -2.62 -10.53
C GLN A 93 12.70 -2.37 -9.08
N LEU A 94 12.41 -3.30 -8.18
CA LEU A 94 12.77 -3.23 -6.76
C LEU A 94 14.12 -3.91 -6.45
N TRP A 95 14.88 -4.31 -7.49
CA TRP A 95 16.18 -4.98 -7.38
C TRP A 95 16.18 -6.30 -6.59
N PHE A 96 15.03 -6.98 -6.47
CA PHE A 96 14.92 -8.27 -5.75
C PHE A 96 15.36 -9.48 -6.57
N ASN A 97 16.09 -9.28 -7.66
CA ASN A 97 16.43 -10.29 -8.67
C ASN A 97 17.20 -11.48 -8.10
N ARG A 98 17.90 -11.30 -6.97
CA ARG A 98 18.67 -12.37 -6.31
C ARG A 98 17.97 -12.98 -5.09
N THR A 99 16.95 -12.31 -4.55
CA THR A 99 16.35 -12.65 -3.25
C THR A 99 14.88 -13.07 -3.36
N TYR A 100 14.29 -13.08 -4.57
CA TYR A 100 12.87 -13.36 -4.73
C TYR A 100 12.43 -14.77 -4.30
N LYS A 101 13.37 -15.72 -4.17
CA LYS A 101 13.14 -17.09 -3.67
C LYS A 101 13.44 -17.26 -2.18
N SER A 102 13.91 -16.21 -1.51
CA SER A 102 14.19 -16.24 -0.08
C SER A 102 12.91 -15.96 0.70
N TYR A 103 12.82 -16.56 1.88
CA TYR A 103 11.79 -16.24 2.87
C TYR A 103 12.03 -14.84 3.45
N ILE A 104 10.93 -14.19 3.85
CA ILE A 104 10.91 -12.88 4.50
C ILE A 104 11.17 -13.05 6.00
#